data_AF-A0A924VP95-F1
#
_entry.id   AF-A0A924VP95-F1
#
_cell.length_a   1.000
_cell.length_b   1.000
_cell.length_c   1.000
_cell.angle_alpha   90.00
_cell.angle_beta   90.00
_cell.angle_gamma   90.00
#
_symmetry.space_group_name_H-M   'P 1'
#
loop_
_entity.id
_entity.type
_entity.pdbx_description
1 polymer ?
#
loop_
_entity_poly.entity_id
_entity_poly.type
_entity_poly.pdbx_seq_one_letter_code
_entity_poly.pdbx_strand_id
1 'polypeptide(L)'
;MTVTSVTPRRKWPWIIAAIVIIAALIVAAFILGAARNGAATSGGNPTATRSATPNAVADREPTGCLGGTERTAATILAAQRLAPRSSNGAVEVAAAFTRWIQRFPYPSAADAAAVSSDVLASKSFTSDLPMYLSAAPDLSGGIVPQGTNYYMSTIPGVWHLESSAGDKAVASIGTGFVIDGELSTTLRSSITVT
;
A
#
# COMPACT_ATOMS: atom_id res chain seq x y z
N MET A 1 -54.62 13.96 -16.99
CA MET A 1 -53.33 13.42 -16.54
C MET A 1 -52.29 14.50 -16.74
N THR A 2 -51.76 15.07 -15.67
CA THR A 2 -50.81 16.19 -15.70
C THR A 2 -49.41 15.64 -15.48
N VAL A 3 -48.52 15.78 -16.48
CA VAL A 3 -47.11 15.38 -16.38
C VAL A 3 -46.31 16.56 -15.81
N THR A 4 -45.76 16.40 -14.62
CA THR A 4 -44.86 17.40 -14.01
C THR A 4 -43.44 17.13 -14.48
N SER A 5 -42.85 18.04 -15.26
CA SER A 5 -41.44 17.98 -15.64
C SER A 5 -40.57 18.55 -14.51
N VAL A 6 -39.66 17.74 -13.98
CA VAL A 6 -38.63 18.20 -13.02
C VAL A 6 -37.44 18.71 -13.82
N THR A 7 -37.23 20.03 -13.82
CA THR A 7 -36.05 20.65 -14.44
C THR A 7 -34.78 20.22 -13.71
N PRO A 8 -33.77 19.63 -14.38
CA PRO A 8 -32.50 19.32 -13.73
C PRO A 8 -31.79 20.61 -13.34
N ARG A 9 -31.65 20.86 -12.03
CA ARG A 9 -30.90 22.03 -11.53
C ARG A 9 -29.44 21.89 -11.95
N ARG A 10 -28.97 22.85 -12.76
CA ARG A 10 -27.59 22.95 -13.28
C ARG A 10 -26.64 23.19 -12.09
N LYS A 11 -26.04 22.12 -11.55
CA LYS A 11 -25.10 22.15 -10.39
C LYS A 11 -23.68 22.62 -10.75
N TRP A 12 -23.40 22.76 -12.05
CA TRP A 12 -22.10 23.12 -12.60
C TRP A 12 -21.47 24.42 -12.04
N PRO A 13 -22.20 25.54 -11.87
CA PRO A 13 -21.61 26.76 -11.30
C PRO A 13 -21.20 26.61 -9.82
N TRP A 14 -21.85 25.73 -9.05
CA TRP A 14 -21.49 25.48 -7.65
C TRP A 14 -20.22 24.66 -7.50
N ILE A 15 -19.95 23.75 -8.45
CA ILE A 15 -18.71 22.96 -8.48
C ILE A 15 -17.52 23.87 -8.80
N ILE A 16 -17.68 24.80 -9.76
CA ILE A 16 -16.62 25.77 -10.10
C ILE A 16 -16.35 26.71 -8.92
N ALA A 17 -17.40 27.19 -8.23
CA ALA A 17 -17.23 28.01 -7.04
C ALA A 17 -16.48 27.26 -5.92
N ALA A 18 -16.76 25.97 -5.70
CA ALA A 18 -16.05 25.17 -4.71
C ALA A 18 -14.56 24.98 -5.05
N ILE A 19 -14.23 24.77 -6.33
CA ILE A 19 -12.82 24.62 -6.78
C ILE A 19 -12.03 25.91 -6.54
N VAL A 20 -12.60 27.07 -6.86
CA VAL A 20 -11.94 28.37 -6.66
C VAL A 20 -11.67 28.62 -5.17
N ILE A 21 -12.61 28.28 -4.29
CA ILE A 21 -12.44 28.43 -2.83
C ILE A 21 -11.32 27.52 -2.32
N ILE A 22 -11.27 26.25 -2.76
CA ILE A 22 -10.22 25.31 -2.33
C ILE A 22 -8.84 25.78 -2.81
N ALA A 23 -8.73 26.23 -4.06
CA ALA A 23 -7.47 26.77 -4.58
C ALA A 23 -6.99 28.01 -3.80
N ALA A 24 -7.92 28.91 -3.45
CA ALA A 24 -7.60 30.09 -2.63
C ALA A 24 -7.12 29.71 -1.23
N LEU A 25 -7.71 28.68 -0.60
CA LEU A 25 -7.29 28.19 0.72
C LEU A 25 -5.90 27.54 0.71
N ILE A 26 -5.56 26.79 -0.36
CA ILE A 26 -4.22 26.19 -0.52
C ILE A 26 -3.16 27.27 -0.66
N VAL A 27 -3.41 28.30 -1.47
CA VAL A 27 -2.48 29.43 -1.66
C VAL A 27 -2.33 30.23 -0.36
N ALA A 28 -3.42 30.49 0.35
CA ALA A 28 -3.39 31.18 1.63
C ALA A 28 -2.59 30.39 2.70
N ALA A 29 -2.76 29.07 2.78
CA ALA A 29 -2.01 28.20 3.68
C ALA A 29 -0.51 28.19 3.34
N PHE A 30 -0.15 28.25 2.06
CA PHE A 30 1.25 28.31 1.62
C PHE A 30 1.92 29.64 1.99
N ILE A 31 1.22 30.76 1.80
CA ILE A 31 1.75 32.10 2.15
C ILE A 31 1.85 32.28 3.68
N LEU A 32 0.85 31.82 4.45
CA LEU A 32 0.90 31.85 5.92
C LEU A 32 1.93 30.86 6.50
N GLY A 33 2.20 29.74 5.83
CA GLY A 33 3.27 28.82 6.19
C GLY A 33 4.66 29.39 5.92
N ALA A 34 4.85 30.10 4.81
CA ALA A 34 6.09 30.78 4.46
C ALA A 34 6.36 32.02 5.34
N ALA A 35 5.32 32.78 5.70
CA ALA A 35 5.45 33.99 6.52
C ALA A 35 5.77 33.71 8.01
N ARG A 36 5.61 32.47 8.49
CA ARG A 36 6.06 32.07 9.84
C ARG A 36 7.58 31.82 9.92
N ASN A 37 8.27 31.81 8.79
CA ASN A 37 9.70 31.53 8.70
C ASN A 37 10.51 32.72 8.16
N GLY A 38 10.32 33.92 8.72
CA GLY A 38 11.05 35.11 8.28
C GLY A 38 11.47 36.08 9.38
N ALA A 39 12.72 35.93 9.85
CA ALA A 39 13.73 36.96 10.21
C ALA A 39 14.65 36.43 11.35
N ALA A 40 16.00 36.50 11.32
CA ALA A 40 16.91 37.43 10.64
C ALA A 40 18.36 36.88 10.46
N THR A 41 19.03 37.42 9.42
CA THR A 41 20.46 37.82 9.26
C THR A 41 21.66 36.83 9.29
N SER A 42 22.57 37.14 8.36
CA SER A 42 23.81 36.48 7.92
C SER A 42 24.91 36.23 8.96
N GLY A 43 25.67 35.15 8.74
CA GLY A 43 26.99 34.92 9.34
C GLY A 43 27.36 33.44 9.27
N GLY A 44 28.26 33.06 8.35
CA GLY A 44 28.61 31.66 8.10
C GLY A 44 29.27 30.96 9.29
N ASN A 45 28.81 29.74 9.57
CA ASN A 45 29.57 28.68 10.24
C ASN A 45 28.93 27.32 9.88
N PRO A 46 29.68 26.25 9.61
CA PRO A 46 29.09 24.98 9.18
C PRO A 46 28.24 24.38 10.29
N THR A 47 26.97 24.11 9.96
CA THR A 47 26.00 23.45 10.84
C THR A 47 26.53 22.09 11.28
N ALA A 48 26.61 21.89 12.59
CA ALA A 48 26.85 20.58 13.19
C ALA A 48 25.80 19.59 12.69
N THR A 49 26.24 18.54 12.00
CA THR A 49 25.43 17.37 11.67
C THR A 49 24.91 16.78 12.98
N ARG A 50 23.61 16.94 13.23
CA ARG A 50 22.95 16.28 14.34
C ARG A 50 22.95 14.78 14.03
N SER A 51 23.87 14.05 14.66
CA SER A 51 24.00 12.60 14.55
C SER A 51 22.71 11.95 15.05
N ALA A 52 21.88 11.49 14.13
CA ALA A 52 20.90 10.46 14.41
C ALA A 52 21.49 9.17 13.84
N THR A 53 22.21 8.43 14.68
CA THR A 53 22.47 7.02 14.41
C THR A 53 21.57 6.23 15.35
N PRO A 54 20.32 5.89 14.94
CA PRO A 54 19.80 4.59 15.34
C PRO A 54 20.76 3.56 14.74
N ASN A 55 21.22 2.60 15.52
CA ASN A 55 21.94 1.44 14.99
C ASN A 55 21.09 0.84 13.87
N ALA A 56 21.48 1.11 12.62
CA ALA A 56 20.93 0.42 11.47
C ALA A 56 21.33 -1.04 11.66
N VAL A 57 20.36 -1.88 12.07
CA VAL A 57 20.40 -3.27 11.62
C VAL A 57 20.61 -3.15 10.12
N ALA A 58 21.76 -3.62 9.62
CA ALA A 58 22.18 -3.38 8.25
C ALA A 58 20.97 -3.61 7.33
N ASP A 59 20.59 -2.57 6.59
CA ASP A 59 19.40 -2.55 5.75
C ASP A 59 19.62 -3.56 4.62
N ARG A 60 19.33 -4.82 4.91
CA ARG A 60 19.63 -5.94 4.03
C ARG A 60 18.65 -5.91 2.87
N GLU A 61 19.18 -6.17 1.69
CA GLU A 61 18.38 -6.32 0.48
C GLU A 61 17.19 -7.29 0.71
N PRO A 62 15.95 -6.90 0.34
CA PRO A 62 14.78 -7.75 0.44
C PRO A 62 14.94 -9.04 -0.36
N THR A 63 14.70 -10.16 0.30
CA THR A 63 14.68 -11.51 -0.27
C THR A 63 13.27 -11.96 -0.64
N GLY A 64 12.24 -11.31 -0.10
CA GLY A 64 10.83 -11.70 -0.28
C GLY A 64 10.47 -13.02 0.39
N CYS A 65 11.32 -13.50 1.31
CA CYS A 65 11.22 -14.81 1.95
C CYS A 65 10.83 -14.72 3.43
N LEU A 66 10.73 -13.52 4.01
CA LEU A 66 10.49 -13.35 5.45
C LEU A 66 9.19 -14.01 5.95
N GLY A 67 8.14 -14.01 5.12
CA GLY A 67 6.88 -14.69 5.44
C GLY A 67 6.90 -16.22 5.24
N GLY A 68 8.06 -16.82 4.96
CA GLY A 68 8.18 -18.26 4.72
C GLY A 68 7.46 -18.75 3.46
N THR A 69 7.38 -20.07 3.29
CA THR A 69 6.61 -20.72 2.20
C THR A 69 5.12 -20.79 2.50
N GLU A 70 4.79 -20.77 3.78
CA GLU A 70 3.41 -20.82 4.29
C GLU A 70 2.70 -19.48 4.08
N ARG A 71 1.49 -19.55 3.53
CA ARG A 71 0.66 -18.38 3.23
C ARG A 71 -0.45 -18.26 4.26
N THR A 72 -0.09 -17.98 5.51
CA THR A 72 -1.07 -17.89 6.62
C THR A 72 -1.04 -16.50 7.26
N ALA A 73 -2.09 -16.13 7.98
CA ALA A 73 -2.09 -14.87 8.73
C ALA A 73 -0.95 -14.84 9.76
N ALA A 74 -0.70 -15.97 10.44
CA ALA A 74 0.38 -16.11 11.41
C ALA A 74 1.76 -15.81 10.80
N THR A 75 2.02 -16.24 9.56
CA THR A 75 3.32 -16.02 8.92
C THR A 75 3.52 -14.57 8.50
N ILE A 76 2.47 -13.85 8.10
CA ILE A 76 2.56 -12.40 7.86
C ILE A 76 2.78 -11.64 9.18
N LEU A 77 2.01 -11.95 10.22
CA LEU A 77 2.14 -11.29 11.51
C LEU A 77 3.53 -11.53 12.12
N ALA A 78 4.09 -12.73 11.95
CA ALA A 78 5.46 -13.02 12.31
C ALA A 78 6.45 -12.21 11.48
N ALA A 79 6.27 -12.15 10.15
CA ALA A 79 7.11 -11.34 9.27
C ALA A 79 7.10 -9.85 9.66
N GLN A 80 5.93 -9.30 9.96
CA GLN A 80 5.79 -7.91 10.42
C GLN A 80 6.58 -7.64 11.72
N ARG A 81 6.54 -8.57 12.67
CA ARG A 81 7.25 -8.43 13.96
C ARG A 81 8.76 -8.58 13.81
N LEU A 82 9.21 -9.46 12.90
CA LEU A 82 10.62 -9.76 12.67
C LEU A 82 11.30 -8.79 11.69
N ALA A 83 10.52 -8.12 10.84
CA ALA A 83 11.03 -7.19 9.85
C ALA A 83 11.80 -6.04 10.54
N PRO A 84 13.03 -5.74 10.10
CA PRO A 84 13.73 -4.56 10.57
C PRO A 84 12.89 -3.31 10.29
N ARG A 85 12.86 -2.35 11.22
CA ARG A 85 12.16 -1.07 11.06
C ARG A 85 12.92 -0.16 10.09
N SER A 86 12.83 -0.53 8.82
CA SER A 86 13.59 -0.02 7.68
C SER A 86 12.72 -0.12 6.43
N SER A 87 13.13 0.55 5.35
CA SER A 87 12.41 0.46 4.08
C SER A 87 12.47 -0.95 3.48
N ASN A 88 13.60 -1.65 3.56
CA ASN A 88 13.70 -3.02 3.04
C ASN A 88 12.92 -4.01 3.90
N GLY A 89 12.89 -3.82 5.21
CA GLY A 89 12.00 -4.58 6.09
C GLY A 89 10.52 -4.40 5.74
N ALA A 90 10.10 -3.19 5.36
CA ALA A 90 8.75 -2.96 4.88
C ALA A 90 8.47 -3.70 3.56
N VAL A 91 9.44 -3.75 2.64
CA VAL A 91 9.33 -4.54 1.39
C VAL A 91 9.18 -6.04 1.68
N GLU A 92 9.86 -6.59 2.70
CA GLU A 92 9.68 -7.99 3.10
C GLU A 92 8.26 -8.29 3.62
N VAL A 93 7.69 -7.37 4.43
CA VAL A 93 6.31 -7.49 4.90
C VAL A 93 5.32 -7.35 3.74
N ALA A 94 5.55 -6.40 2.85
CA ALA A 94 4.76 -6.20 1.63
C ALA A 94 4.78 -7.48 0.77
N ALA A 95 5.94 -8.08 0.56
CA ALA A 95 6.09 -9.33 -0.18
C ALA A 95 5.36 -10.51 0.49
N ALA A 96 5.41 -10.61 1.82
CA ALA A 96 4.65 -11.62 2.57
C ALA A 96 3.14 -11.41 2.42
N PHE A 97 2.66 -10.17 2.57
CA PHE A 97 1.26 -9.81 2.42
C PHE A 97 0.74 -10.09 1.01
N THR A 98 1.47 -9.68 -0.03
CA THR A 98 1.12 -9.91 -1.44
C THR A 98 0.90 -11.40 -1.73
N ARG A 99 1.81 -12.27 -1.28
CA ARG A 99 1.68 -13.73 -1.48
C ARG A 99 0.50 -14.36 -0.74
N TRP A 100 0.14 -13.80 0.40
CA TRP A 100 -0.98 -14.28 1.20
C TRP A 100 -2.33 -13.81 0.66
N ILE A 101 -2.42 -12.58 0.14
CA ILE A 101 -3.68 -12.05 -0.38
C ILE A 101 -3.96 -12.48 -1.81
N GLN A 102 -2.95 -12.48 -2.69
CA GLN A 102 -3.10 -12.90 -4.09
C GLN A 102 -3.01 -14.42 -4.22
N ARG A 103 -4.09 -15.08 -3.85
CA ARG A 103 -4.23 -16.54 -3.97
C ARG A 103 -5.69 -16.93 -4.11
N PHE A 104 -5.90 -18.15 -4.59
CA PHE A 104 -7.14 -18.88 -4.45
C PHE A 104 -6.86 -20.29 -3.90
N PRO A 105 -7.62 -20.77 -2.90
CA PRO A 105 -8.74 -20.10 -2.22
C PRO A 105 -8.33 -18.87 -1.39
N TYR A 106 -9.25 -17.93 -1.21
CA TYR A 106 -8.99 -16.71 -0.44
C TYR A 106 -8.75 -17.03 1.05
N PRO A 107 -7.99 -16.17 1.77
CA PRO A 107 -7.91 -16.23 3.22
C PRO A 107 -9.30 -16.21 3.89
N SER A 108 -9.42 -16.83 5.05
CA SER A 108 -10.66 -16.80 5.83
C SER A 108 -10.98 -15.38 6.32
N ALA A 109 -12.25 -15.08 6.63
CA ALA A 109 -12.64 -13.79 7.18
C ALA A 109 -11.93 -13.48 8.52
N ALA A 110 -11.68 -14.51 9.34
CA ALA A 110 -10.95 -14.35 10.60
C ALA A 110 -9.48 -13.99 10.36
N ASP A 111 -8.81 -14.66 9.41
CA ASP A 111 -7.44 -14.32 9.01
C ASP A 111 -7.37 -12.90 8.44
N ALA A 112 -8.35 -12.54 7.60
CA ALA A 112 -8.46 -11.22 7.01
C ALA A 112 -8.60 -10.12 8.07
N ALA A 113 -9.43 -10.34 9.09
CA ALA A 113 -9.61 -9.42 10.19
C ALA A 113 -8.31 -9.21 10.97
N ALA A 114 -7.63 -10.31 11.33
CA ALA A 114 -6.36 -10.27 12.06
C ALA A 114 -5.27 -9.50 11.29
N VAL A 115 -5.10 -9.79 9.99
CA VAL A 115 -4.10 -9.08 9.16
C VAL A 115 -4.47 -7.62 8.96
N SER A 116 -5.76 -7.30 8.77
CA SER A 116 -6.19 -5.91 8.54
C SER A 116 -5.99 -4.99 9.75
N SER A 117 -6.11 -5.53 10.98
CA SER A 117 -5.89 -4.79 12.22
C SER A 117 -4.42 -4.44 12.43
N ASP A 118 -3.54 -5.40 12.14
CA ASP A 118 -2.16 -5.31 12.60
C ASP A 118 -1.20 -4.87 11.49
N VAL A 119 -1.46 -5.25 10.23
CA VAL A 119 -0.51 -5.10 9.12
C VAL A 119 -0.85 -3.96 8.18
N LEU A 120 -2.14 -3.74 7.89
CA LEU A 120 -2.56 -2.77 6.89
C LEU A 120 -2.57 -1.33 7.44
N ALA A 121 -2.07 -0.39 6.63
CA ALA A 121 -2.22 1.02 6.94
C ALA A 121 -3.70 1.46 6.83
N SER A 122 -4.07 2.50 7.59
CA SER A 122 -5.43 3.07 7.58
C SER A 122 -5.90 3.63 6.23
N LYS A 123 -4.98 3.82 5.28
CA LYS A 123 -5.25 4.23 3.89
C LYS A 123 -4.87 3.13 2.88
N SER A 124 -5.07 1.87 3.24
CA SER A 124 -4.93 0.74 2.33
C SER A 124 -5.98 0.79 1.21
N PHE A 125 -5.83 -0.08 0.20
CA PHE A 125 -6.76 -0.25 -0.92
C PHE A 125 -8.19 -0.62 -0.50
N THR A 126 -8.35 -1.15 0.72
CA THR A 126 -9.63 -1.39 1.36
C THR A 126 -9.56 -0.99 2.83
N SER A 127 -10.66 -0.43 3.35
CA SER A 127 -10.85 -0.19 4.78
C SER A 127 -11.46 -1.41 5.50
N ASP A 128 -11.93 -2.41 4.76
CA ASP A 128 -12.54 -3.63 5.28
C ASP A 128 -12.10 -4.83 4.42
N LEU A 129 -10.99 -5.45 4.83
CA LEU A 129 -10.42 -6.57 4.11
C LEU A 129 -11.31 -7.84 4.16
N PRO A 130 -11.92 -8.22 5.31
CA PRO A 130 -12.89 -9.31 5.33
C PRO A 130 -14.04 -9.13 4.35
N MET A 131 -14.64 -7.94 4.32
CA MET A 131 -15.73 -7.64 3.38
C MET A 131 -15.24 -7.73 1.93
N TYR A 132 -14.07 -7.15 1.63
CA TYR A 132 -13.46 -7.20 0.30
C TYR A 132 -13.27 -8.64 -0.19
N LEU A 133 -12.71 -9.54 0.63
CA LEU A 133 -12.49 -10.94 0.24
C LEU A 133 -13.80 -11.75 0.16
N SER A 134 -14.80 -11.43 0.99
CA SER A 134 -16.12 -12.08 0.94
C SER A 134 -16.87 -11.84 -0.36
N ALA A 135 -16.57 -10.73 -1.05
CA ALA A 135 -17.11 -10.44 -2.37
C ALA A 135 -16.48 -11.30 -3.48
N ALA A 136 -15.55 -12.20 -3.14
CA ALA A 136 -14.81 -13.08 -4.05
C ALA A 136 -14.23 -12.33 -5.27
N PRO A 137 -13.45 -11.25 -5.03
CA PRO A 137 -12.93 -10.42 -6.12
C PRO A 137 -11.93 -11.23 -6.94
N ASP A 138 -11.99 -11.15 -8.27
CA ASP A 138 -11.00 -11.84 -9.10
C ASP A 138 -9.62 -11.17 -9.00
N LEU A 139 -8.81 -11.64 -8.04
CA LEU A 139 -7.45 -11.15 -7.80
C LEU A 139 -6.46 -11.62 -8.88
N SER A 140 -6.86 -12.53 -9.76
CA SER A 140 -6.07 -12.90 -10.94
C SER A 140 -6.30 -11.94 -12.11
N GLY A 141 -7.37 -11.13 -12.08
CA GLY A 141 -7.74 -10.24 -13.18
C GLY A 141 -8.13 -10.98 -14.45
N GLY A 142 -8.75 -12.17 -14.33
CA GLY A 142 -9.16 -13.02 -15.43
C GLY A 142 -8.05 -13.89 -16.03
N ILE A 143 -6.84 -13.83 -15.48
CA ILE A 143 -5.68 -14.60 -15.95
C ILE A 143 -5.85 -16.09 -15.64
N VAL A 144 -6.38 -16.40 -14.45
CA VAL A 144 -6.56 -17.78 -13.99
C VAL A 144 -8.05 -18.11 -14.06
N PRO A 145 -8.45 -19.28 -14.62
CA PRO A 145 -9.86 -19.66 -14.67
C PRO A 145 -10.48 -19.67 -13.27
N GLN A 146 -11.73 -19.18 -13.17
CA GLN A 146 -12.43 -19.07 -11.90
C GLN A 146 -12.48 -20.41 -11.15
N GLY A 147 -12.17 -20.39 -9.86
CA GLY A 147 -12.16 -21.58 -9.00
C GLY A 147 -10.89 -22.42 -9.07
N THR A 148 -9.93 -22.07 -9.93
CA THR A 148 -8.64 -22.77 -9.99
C THR A 148 -7.75 -22.33 -8.84
N ASN A 149 -7.13 -23.29 -8.15
CA ASN A 149 -6.17 -22.98 -7.10
C ASN A 149 -4.92 -22.33 -7.68
N TYR A 150 -4.51 -21.21 -7.10
CA TYR A 150 -3.27 -20.55 -7.47
C TYR A 150 -2.71 -19.75 -6.29
N TYR A 151 -1.44 -19.41 -6.37
CA TYR A 151 -0.83 -18.45 -5.45
C TYR A 151 0.29 -17.68 -6.12
N MET A 152 0.71 -16.58 -5.50
CA MET A 152 1.87 -15.81 -5.95
C MET A 152 3.19 -16.30 -5.33
N SER A 153 4.23 -16.32 -6.15
CA SER A 153 5.62 -16.59 -5.75
C SER A 153 6.48 -15.35 -5.95
N THR A 154 7.33 -15.06 -4.97
CA THR A 154 8.35 -14.00 -5.01
C THR A 154 9.68 -14.49 -5.58
N ILE A 155 9.82 -15.77 -5.95
CA ILE A 155 11.06 -16.32 -6.54
C ILE A 155 11.48 -15.56 -7.81
N PRO A 156 10.60 -15.33 -8.81
CA PRO A 156 10.93 -14.47 -9.95
C PRO A 156 10.59 -12.99 -9.67
N GLY A 157 10.32 -12.65 -8.42
CA GLY A 157 9.75 -11.37 -8.03
C GLY A 157 10.75 -10.23 -8.14
N VAL A 158 10.23 -9.05 -8.37
CA VAL A 158 10.96 -7.78 -8.27
C VAL A 158 10.23 -6.90 -7.29
N TRP A 159 10.92 -5.90 -6.76
CA TRP A 159 10.29 -4.94 -5.86
C TRP A 159 10.72 -3.53 -6.24
N HIS A 160 9.85 -2.57 -5.98
CA HIS A 160 10.14 -1.16 -6.11
C HIS A 160 9.57 -0.42 -4.90
N LEU A 161 10.42 0.31 -4.19
CA LEU A 161 10.00 1.17 -3.10
C LEU A 161 9.56 2.52 -3.68
N GLU A 162 8.26 2.76 -3.68
CA GLU A 162 7.65 4.00 -4.20
C GLU A 162 7.91 5.18 -3.24
N SER A 163 7.79 4.93 -1.93
CA SER A 163 8.10 5.91 -0.89
C SER A 163 8.30 5.24 0.47
N SER A 164 9.02 5.91 1.37
CA SER A 164 9.16 5.50 2.77
C SER A 164 9.27 6.74 3.65
N ALA A 165 8.38 6.88 4.63
CA ALA A 165 8.36 8.00 5.56
C ALA A 165 7.81 7.55 6.92
N GLY A 166 8.64 7.68 7.96
CA GLY A 166 8.25 7.33 9.33
C GLY A 166 7.86 5.85 9.44
N ASP A 167 6.61 5.61 9.82
CA ASP A 167 6.01 4.28 10.00
C ASP A 167 5.30 3.74 8.75
N LYS A 168 5.46 4.40 7.60
CA LYS A 168 4.78 4.05 6.35
C LYS A 168 5.78 3.82 5.23
N ALA A 169 5.50 2.81 4.43
CA ALA A 169 6.19 2.58 3.16
C ALA A 169 5.16 2.20 2.10
N VAL A 170 5.41 2.63 0.88
CA VAL A 170 4.63 2.21 -0.28
C VAL A 170 5.56 1.39 -1.15
N ALA A 171 5.20 0.14 -1.43
CA ALA A 171 6.03 -0.77 -2.20
C ALA A 171 5.20 -1.48 -3.27
N SER A 172 5.74 -1.52 -4.47
CA SER A 172 5.24 -2.32 -5.59
C SER A 172 5.98 -3.65 -5.61
N ILE A 173 5.23 -4.75 -5.54
CA ILE A 173 5.77 -6.12 -5.48
C ILE A 173 5.36 -6.88 -6.72
N GLY A 174 6.34 -7.21 -7.56
CA GLY A 174 6.21 -8.13 -8.68
C GLY A 174 6.29 -9.58 -8.23
N THR A 175 5.43 -10.44 -8.77
CA THR A 175 5.34 -11.87 -8.45
C THR A 175 5.08 -12.71 -9.69
N GLY A 176 5.35 -14.02 -9.59
CA GLY A 176 4.96 -15.02 -10.59
C GLY A 176 3.81 -15.88 -10.10
N PHE A 177 2.93 -16.28 -11.03
CA PHE A 177 1.85 -17.21 -10.71
C PHE A 177 2.39 -18.61 -10.50
N VAL A 178 1.89 -19.29 -9.47
CA VAL A 178 1.98 -20.74 -9.34
C VAL A 178 0.60 -21.33 -9.47
N ILE A 179 0.44 -22.22 -10.44
CA ILE A 179 -0.82 -22.89 -10.79
C ILE A 179 -0.51 -24.38 -10.82
N ASP A 180 -1.34 -25.20 -10.19
CA ASP A 180 -1.13 -26.65 -10.07
C ASP A 180 0.25 -27.04 -9.47
N GLY A 181 0.80 -26.17 -8.63
CA GLY A 181 2.11 -26.36 -7.99
C GLY A 181 3.31 -25.95 -8.85
N GLU A 182 3.11 -25.55 -10.11
CA GLU A 182 4.17 -25.13 -11.01
C GLU A 182 4.26 -23.62 -11.17
N LEU A 183 5.47 -23.08 -11.08
CA LEU A 183 5.73 -21.67 -11.36
C LEU A 183 5.61 -21.40 -12.85
N SER A 184 4.65 -20.56 -13.22
CA SER A 184 4.47 -20.12 -14.59
C SER A 184 5.71 -19.39 -15.11
N THR A 185 6.15 -19.71 -16.31
CA THR A 185 7.27 -19.02 -16.96
C THR A 185 6.86 -17.68 -17.57
N THR A 186 5.57 -17.49 -17.88
CA THR A 186 5.05 -16.35 -18.64
C THR A 186 4.12 -15.44 -17.84
N LEU A 187 3.41 -15.96 -16.83
CA LEU A 187 2.44 -15.17 -16.07
C LEU A 187 3.09 -14.46 -14.89
N ARG A 188 2.85 -13.15 -14.81
CA ARG A 188 3.38 -12.26 -13.77
C ARG A 188 2.27 -11.34 -13.27
N SER A 189 2.39 -10.91 -12.02
CA SER A 189 1.51 -9.92 -11.40
C SER A 189 2.35 -8.88 -10.67
N SER A 190 1.78 -7.70 -10.45
CA SER A 190 2.37 -6.69 -9.56
C SER A 190 1.26 -5.97 -8.82
N ILE A 191 1.44 -5.75 -7.52
CA ILE A 191 0.55 -4.90 -6.74
C ILE A 191 1.33 -3.91 -5.90
N THR A 192 0.75 -2.74 -5.71
CA THR A 192 1.28 -1.71 -4.80
C THR A 192 0.55 -1.81 -3.46
N VAL A 193 1.31 -1.86 -2.37
CA VAL A 193 0.79 -1.97 -0.99
C VAL A 193 1.33 -0.84 -0.13
N THR A 194 0.60 -0.48 0.93
CA THR A 194 0.89 0.63 1.85
C THR A 194 0.69 0.22 3.30
#